data_AF-A0A134CHJ7-F1
#
_entry.id   AF-A0A134CHJ7-F1
#
_cell.length_a   1.000
_cell.length_b   1.000
_cell.length_c   1.000
_cell.angle_alpha   90.00
_cell.angle_beta   90.00
_cell.angle_gamma   90.00
#
_symmetry.space_group_name_H-M   'P 1'
#
loop_
_entity.id
_entity.type
_entity.pdbx_description
1 polymer ?
#
loop_
_entity_poly.entity_id
_entity_poly.type
_entity_poly.pdbx_seq_one_letter_code
_entity_poly.pdbx_strand_id
1 'polypeptide(L)'
;MLRKQIKEYGKVNQLASKTFQEMLEATIAEYHERRKHLTAEEAGATQEAASEDIIKAATEQALVILRKMNENRESFRKIGLTFEEKAFYDILIALRDKYKFEYGTDKEVDGVVLNDKCKMLAKKVKEIIDTKSSFADWLNNLNVRNQLKLDIKICLVKNGYPPQYSPEVFNKVMEQVENFEEHAGE
;
A
#
# COMPACT_ATOMS: atom_id res chain seq x y z
N MET A 1 0.97 -19.29 -3.26
CA MET A 1 1.91 -18.75 -2.24
C MET A 1 1.96 -17.22 -2.28
N LEU A 2 2.34 -16.61 -3.40
CA LEU A 2 2.43 -15.14 -3.56
C LEU A 2 1.10 -14.39 -3.31
N ARG A 3 -0.01 -14.82 -3.93
CA ARG A 3 -1.35 -14.23 -3.66
C ARG A 3 -1.73 -14.20 -2.18
N LYS A 4 -1.39 -15.26 -1.44
CA LYS A 4 -1.65 -15.34 0.00
C LYS A 4 -0.79 -14.34 0.78
N GLN A 5 0.49 -14.22 0.43
CA GLN A 5 1.38 -13.23 1.05
C GLN A 5 0.93 -11.79 0.78
N ILE A 6 0.47 -11.49 -0.45
CA ILE A 6 -0.13 -10.19 -0.79
C ILE A 6 -1.35 -9.94 0.08
N LYS A 7 -2.25 -10.92 0.20
CA LYS A 7 -3.46 -10.81 1.03
C LYS A 7 -3.14 -10.53 2.50
N GLU A 8 -2.21 -11.27 3.11
CA GLU A 8 -1.81 -11.04 4.51
C GLU A 8 -1.14 -9.67 4.69
N TYR A 9 -0.35 -9.23 3.70
CA TYR A 9 0.25 -7.89 3.71
C TYR A 9 -0.81 -6.79 3.64
N GLY A 10 -1.88 -7.01 2.87
CA GLY A 10 -3.01 -6.08 2.71
C GLY A 10 -3.81 -5.83 3.98
N LYS A 11 -3.75 -6.72 4.98
CA LYS A 11 -4.37 -6.50 6.29
C LYS A 11 -3.79 -5.27 7.00
N VAL A 12 -2.51 -4.96 6.74
CA VAL A 12 -1.84 -3.81 7.36
C VAL A 12 -1.59 -2.69 6.37
N ASN A 13 -1.19 -2.96 5.12
CA ASN A 13 -0.98 -1.91 4.12
C ASN A 13 -1.77 -2.23 2.85
N GLN A 14 -3.03 -1.78 2.85
CA GLN A 14 -3.97 -2.11 1.79
C GLN A 14 -3.56 -1.48 0.45
N LEU A 15 -3.00 -0.26 0.51
CA LEU A 15 -2.54 0.45 -0.68
C LEU A 15 -1.44 -0.32 -1.41
N ALA A 16 -0.35 -0.65 -0.71
CA ALA A 16 0.76 -1.36 -1.32
C ALA A 16 0.36 -2.80 -1.72
N SER A 17 -0.51 -3.47 -0.96
CA SER A 17 -1.08 -4.75 -1.37
C SER A 17 -1.84 -4.68 -2.69
N LYS A 18 -2.68 -3.65 -2.90
CA LYS A 18 -3.40 -3.43 -4.17
C LYS A 18 -2.42 -3.26 -5.33
N THR A 19 -1.36 -2.45 -5.14
CA THR A 19 -0.31 -2.28 -6.16
C THR A 19 0.40 -3.61 -6.50
N PHE A 20 0.75 -4.43 -5.52
CA PHE A 20 1.37 -5.73 -5.79
C PHE A 20 0.41 -6.72 -6.44
N GLN A 21 -0.88 -6.65 -6.12
CA GLN A 21 -1.91 -7.44 -6.77
C GLN A 21 -2.06 -7.06 -8.24
N GLU A 22 -2.14 -5.77 -8.56
CA GLU A 22 -2.21 -5.26 -9.93
C GLU A 22 -0.98 -5.69 -10.76
N MET A 23 0.22 -5.61 -10.19
CA MET A 23 1.44 -6.09 -10.83
C MET A 23 1.36 -7.60 -11.15
N LEU A 24 0.87 -8.40 -10.20
CA LEU A 24 0.73 -9.84 -10.40
C LEU A 24 -0.31 -10.18 -11.47
N GLU A 25 -1.44 -9.47 -11.48
CA GLU A 25 -2.49 -9.64 -12.50
C GLU A 25 -1.98 -9.26 -13.89
N ALA A 26 -1.20 -8.17 -14.01
CA ALA A 26 -0.54 -7.78 -15.25
C ALA A 26 0.44 -8.84 -15.77
N THR A 27 1.29 -9.40 -14.89
CA THR A 27 2.20 -10.51 -15.24
C THR A 27 1.44 -11.73 -15.77
N ILE A 28 0.31 -12.08 -15.14
CA ILE A 28 -0.52 -13.21 -15.55
C ILE A 28 -1.18 -12.93 -16.90
N ALA A 29 -1.69 -11.72 -17.11
CA ALA A 29 -2.28 -11.31 -18.39
C ALA A 29 -1.25 -11.37 -19.53
N GLU A 30 -0.04 -10.84 -19.30
CA GLU A 30 1.06 -10.89 -20.27
C GLU A 30 1.46 -12.33 -20.62
N TYR A 31 1.50 -13.22 -19.61
CA TYR A 31 1.71 -14.65 -19.82
C TYR A 31 0.62 -15.28 -20.70
N HIS A 32 -0.66 -14.99 -20.42
CA HIS A 32 -1.78 -15.53 -21.20
C HIS A 32 -1.79 -15.03 -22.64
N GLU A 33 -1.52 -13.75 -22.87
CA GLU A 33 -1.44 -13.17 -24.22
C GLU A 33 -0.31 -13.81 -25.02
N ARG A 34 0.91 -13.86 -24.47
CA ARG A 34 2.06 -14.48 -25.14
C ARG A 34 1.81 -15.96 -25.47
N ARG A 35 1.19 -16.69 -24.55
CA ARG A 35 0.84 -18.11 -24.76
C ARG A 35 -0.19 -18.30 -25.88
N LYS A 36 -1.17 -17.40 -25.97
CA LYS A 36 -2.20 -17.42 -27.03
C LYS A 36 -1.62 -17.15 -28.41
N HIS A 37 -0.65 -16.24 -28.51
CA HIS A 37 0.08 -15.97 -29.75
C HIS A 37 0.92 -17.17 -30.21
N LEU A 38 1.61 -17.86 -29.29
CA LEU A 38 2.35 -19.08 -29.61
C LEU A 38 1.50 -20.21 -30.17
N THR A 39 0.29 -20.39 -29.65
CA THR A 39 -0.63 -21.40 -30.19
C THR A 39 -1.13 -21.10 -31.60
N ALA A 40 -0.99 -19.86 -32.08
CA ALA A 40 -1.41 -19.44 -33.41
C ALA A 40 -0.26 -19.45 -34.45
N GLU A 41 1.00 -19.27 -34.03
CA GLU A 41 2.12 -19.03 -34.96
C GLU A 41 3.01 -20.24 -35.29
N GLU A 42 3.19 -21.25 -34.43
CA GLU A 42 4.20 -22.29 -34.72
C GLU A 42 3.83 -23.71 -34.21
N ALA A 43 3.84 -24.69 -35.13
CA ALA A 43 3.75 -26.11 -34.82
C ALA A 43 5.14 -26.76 -34.93
N GLY A 44 5.78 -27.06 -33.79
CA GLY A 44 7.08 -27.76 -33.76
C GLY A 44 7.90 -27.53 -32.49
N ALA A 45 9.15 -28.01 -32.46
CA ALA A 45 10.09 -27.90 -31.32
C ALA A 45 10.37 -26.45 -30.87
N THR A 46 10.12 -25.46 -31.73
CA THR A 46 10.15 -24.02 -31.41
C THR A 46 9.09 -23.63 -30.37
N GLN A 47 7.97 -24.36 -30.33
CA GLN A 47 6.88 -24.13 -29.39
C GLN A 47 7.26 -24.51 -27.94
N GLU A 48 8.04 -25.57 -27.75
CA GLU A 48 8.54 -25.97 -26.41
C GLU A 48 9.52 -24.93 -25.85
N ALA A 49 10.52 -24.52 -26.65
CA ALA A 49 11.49 -23.50 -26.25
C ALA A 49 10.81 -22.15 -25.95
N ALA A 50 9.88 -21.70 -26.81
CA ALA A 50 9.17 -20.46 -26.58
C ALA A 50 8.19 -20.54 -25.39
N SER A 51 7.61 -21.71 -25.11
CA SER A 51 6.80 -21.93 -23.90
C SER A 51 7.65 -21.85 -22.63
N GLU A 52 8.85 -22.42 -22.63
CA GLU A 52 9.79 -22.29 -21.51
C GLU A 52 10.17 -20.83 -21.23
N ASP A 53 10.43 -20.04 -22.28
CA ASP A 53 10.83 -18.64 -22.13
C ASP A 53 9.72 -17.75 -21.55
N ILE A 54 8.46 -17.99 -21.93
CA ILE A 54 7.32 -17.29 -21.30
C ILE A 54 7.18 -17.68 -19.83
N ILE A 55 7.34 -18.96 -19.49
CA ILE A 55 7.29 -19.42 -18.09
C ILE A 55 8.44 -18.79 -17.29
N LYS A 56 9.65 -18.73 -17.85
CA LYS A 56 10.81 -18.08 -17.22
C LYS A 56 10.54 -16.60 -16.97
N ALA A 57 10.08 -15.86 -17.98
CA ALA A 57 9.76 -14.44 -17.85
C ALA A 57 8.69 -14.15 -16.77
N ALA A 58 7.61 -14.94 -16.75
CA ALA A 58 6.58 -14.81 -15.72
C ALA A 58 7.12 -15.13 -14.31
N THR A 59 8.02 -16.13 -14.21
CA THR A 59 8.67 -16.50 -12.95
C THR A 59 9.60 -15.40 -12.46
N GLU A 60 10.40 -14.80 -13.33
CA GLU A 60 11.27 -13.67 -13.02
C GLU A 60 10.48 -12.45 -12.55
N GLN A 61 9.38 -12.11 -13.23
CA GLN A 61 8.49 -11.03 -12.79
C GLN A 61 7.89 -11.33 -11.40
N ALA A 62 7.46 -12.57 -11.13
CA ALA A 62 6.97 -12.97 -9.82
C ALA A 62 8.06 -12.85 -8.72
N LEU A 63 9.31 -13.19 -9.03
CA LEU A 63 10.45 -13.00 -8.12
C LEU A 63 10.74 -11.51 -7.84
N VAL A 64 10.60 -10.64 -8.85
CA VAL A 64 10.73 -9.19 -8.68
C VAL A 64 9.64 -8.64 -7.76
N ILE A 65 8.39 -9.08 -7.93
CA ILE A 65 7.28 -8.68 -7.04
C ILE A 65 7.59 -9.11 -5.60
N LEU A 66 8.03 -10.36 -5.39
CA LEU A 66 8.43 -10.88 -4.07
C LEU A 66 9.53 -10.04 -3.42
N ARG A 67 10.58 -9.67 -4.17
CA ARG A 67 11.67 -8.83 -3.65
C ARG A 67 11.16 -7.45 -3.25
N LYS A 68 10.40 -6.78 -4.11
CA LYS A 68 9.81 -5.46 -3.82
C LYS A 68 8.88 -5.49 -2.61
N MET A 69 8.10 -6.55 -2.45
CA MET A 69 7.26 -6.75 -1.26
C MET A 69 8.10 -6.85 0.02
N ASN A 70 9.17 -7.66 -0.01
CA ASN A 70 10.03 -7.82 1.15
C ASN A 70 10.77 -6.52 1.50
N GLU A 71 11.29 -5.80 0.50
CA GLU A 71 11.91 -4.49 0.67
C GLU A 71 10.94 -3.46 1.25
N ASN A 72 9.69 -3.41 0.74
CA ASN A 72 8.67 -2.52 1.28
C ASN A 72 8.35 -2.89 2.74
N ARG A 73 8.20 -4.20 3.02
CA ARG A 73 8.00 -4.70 4.37
C ARG A 73 9.17 -4.37 5.29
N GLU A 74 10.41 -4.31 4.85
CA GLU A 74 11.53 -3.94 5.73
C GLU A 74 11.79 -2.44 5.80
N SER A 75 11.22 -1.67 4.86
CA SER A 75 11.45 -0.23 4.74
C SER A 75 10.99 0.58 5.96
N PHE A 76 9.99 0.09 6.72
CA PHE A 76 9.54 0.76 7.95
C PHE A 76 10.67 0.92 8.97
N ARG A 77 11.59 -0.06 9.05
CA ARG A 77 12.74 -0.03 9.97
C ARG A 77 13.73 1.07 9.57
N LYS A 78 13.97 1.22 8.26
CA LYS A 78 14.89 2.23 7.71
C LYS A 78 14.38 3.65 7.98
N ILE A 79 13.06 3.85 7.92
CA ILE A 79 12.46 5.16 8.18
C ILE A 79 12.08 5.40 9.65
N GLY A 80 12.31 4.43 10.55
CA GLY A 80 11.98 4.53 11.98
C GLY A 80 10.48 4.70 12.26
N LEU A 81 9.64 3.96 11.53
CA LEU A 81 8.20 3.83 11.73
C LEU A 81 7.85 2.39 12.12
N THR A 82 6.73 2.18 12.81
CA THR A 82 6.13 0.84 12.91
C THR A 82 5.53 0.41 11.57
N PHE A 83 5.19 -0.87 11.44
CA PHE A 83 4.57 -1.38 10.21
C PHE A 83 3.21 -0.72 9.92
N GLU A 84 2.47 -0.35 10.97
CA GLU A 84 1.16 0.31 10.89
C GLU A 84 1.31 1.79 10.54
N GLU A 85 2.25 2.49 11.19
CA GLU A 85 2.61 3.86 10.84
C GLU A 85 3.08 3.98 9.40
N LYS A 86 3.80 2.97 8.90
CA LYS A 86 4.24 2.90 7.49
C LYS A 86 3.07 2.87 6.52
N ALA A 87 1.99 2.14 6.82
CA ALA A 87 0.81 2.10 5.96
C ALA A 87 0.16 3.48 5.80
N PHE A 88 0.03 4.23 6.91
CA PHE A 88 -0.44 5.61 6.85
C PHE A 88 0.53 6.52 6.09
N TYR A 89 1.83 6.38 6.34
CA TYR A 89 2.86 7.12 5.61
C TYR A 89 2.78 6.91 4.10
N ASP A 90 2.63 5.66 3.65
CA ASP A 90 2.54 5.32 2.24
C ASP A 90 1.33 5.95 1.56
N ILE A 91 0.20 6.01 2.25
CA ILE A 91 -1.00 6.70 1.76
C ILE A 91 -0.76 8.19 1.64
N LEU A 92 -0.14 8.81 2.66
CA LEU A 92 0.15 10.24 2.63
C LEU A 92 1.11 10.61 1.49
N ILE A 93 2.12 9.78 1.22
CA ILE A 93 3.04 9.97 0.10
C ILE A 93 2.34 9.72 -1.24
N ALA A 94 1.59 8.63 -1.38
CA ALA A 94 0.89 8.31 -2.63
C ALA A 94 -0.12 9.40 -3.02
N LEU A 95 -0.81 9.99 -2.03
CA LEU A 95 -1.72 11.11 -2.26
C LEU A 95 -0.96 12.39 -2.61
N ARG A 96 0.15 12.68 -1.92
CA ARG A 96 1.03 13.81 -2.26
C ARG A 96 1.49 13.72 -3.72
N ASP A 97 1.96 12.55 -4.14
CA ASP A 97 2.48 12.33 -5.48
C ASP A 97 1.36 12.34 -6.53
N LYS A 98 0.18 11.77 -6.21
CA LYS A 98 -1.00 11.79 -7.09
C LYS A 98 -1.49 13.20 -7.40
N TYR A 99 -1.54 14.07 -6.39
CA TYR A 99 -2.01 15.45 -6.55
C TYR A 99 -0.87 16.46 -6.80
N LYS A 100 0.38 16.00 -6.83
CA LYS A 100 1.59 16.81 -7.09
C LYS A 100 1.67 18.07 -6.22
N PHE A 101 1.27 17.99 -4.95
CA PHE A 101 1.43 19.10 -4.01
C PHE A 101 2.70 18.93 -3.17
N GLU A 102 3.32 20.05 -2.82
CA GLU A 102 4.45 20.04 -1.90
C GLU A 102 3.95 19.96 -0.46
N TYR A 103 4.48 18.99 0.28
CA TYR A 103 4.20 18.86 1.70
C TYR A 103 5.43 18.37 2.44
N GLY A 104 6.10 19.27 3.14
CA GLY A 104 7.30 18.95 3.90
C GLY A 104 8.57 18.97 3.05
N THR A 105 9.63 18.38 3.60
CA THR A 105 10.93 18.31 2.94
C THR A 105 11.32 16.84 2.87
N ASP A 106 11.71 16.42 1.67
CA ASP A 106 12.23 15.10 1.40
C ASP A 106 13.71 15.09 1.77
N LYS A 107 14.07 14.20 2.70
CA LYS A 107 15.44 13.96 3.15
C LYS A 107 15.83 12.55 2.79
N GLU A 108 17.00 12.39 2.19
CA GLU A 108 17.55 11.08 1.93
C GLU A 108 18.28 10.57 3.17
N VAL A 109 17.83 9.46 3.74
CA VAL A 109 18.48 8.77 4.86
C VAL A 109 18.69 7.33 4.45
N ASP A 110 19.94 6.86 4.44
CA ASP A 110 20.31 5.49 4.07
C ASP A 110 19.79 5.04 2.68
N GLY A 111 19.82 5.95 1.69
CA GLY A 111 19.33 5.70 0.33
C GLY A 111 17.81 5.61 0.20
N VAL A 112 17.07 6.05 1.22
CA VAL A 112 15.60 6.12 1.22
C VAL A 112 15.16 7.58 1.36
N VAL A 113 14.30 8.04 0.45
CA VAL A 113 13.67 9.36 0.54
C VAL A 113 12.59 9.34 1.63
N LEU A 114 12.81 10.13 2.67
CA LEU A 114 11.95 10.25 3.84
C LEU A 114 11.37 11.66 3.92
N ASN A 115 10.05 11.75 4.06
CA ASN A 115 9.38 13.02 4.29
C ASN A 115 9.04 13.19 5.78
N ASP A 116 9.71 14.12 6.45
CA ASP A 116 9.55 14.33 7.90
C ASP A 116 8.10 14.70 8.29
N LYS A 117 7.41 15.51 7.47
CA LYS A 117 6.04 15.93 7.79
C LYS A 117 5.06 14.78 7.64
N CYS A 118 5.15 13.99 6.56
CA CYS A 118 4.33 12.79 6.38
C CYS A 118 4.59 11.78 7.50
N LYS A 119 5.86 11.61 7.91
CA LYS A 119 6.25 10.74 9.02
C LYS A 119 5.58 11.17 10.33
N MET A 120 5.69 12.44 10.69
CA MET A 120 5.04 12.96 11.90
C MET A 120 3.51 12.83 11.85
N LEU A 121 2.92 13.08 10.68
CA LEU A 121 1.48 12.98 10.50
C LEU A 121 0.97 11.54 10.64
N ALA A 122 1.68 10.58 10.05
CA ALA A 122 1.38 9.15 10.19
C ALA A 122 1.38 8.71 11.66
N LYS A 123 2.38 9.14 12.44
CA LYS A 123 2.44 8.86 13.89
C LYS A 123 1.25 9.45 14.65
N LYS A 124 0.89 10.70 14.37
CA LYS A 124 -0.26 11.36 15.03
C LYS A 124 -1.59 10.68 14.69
N VAL A 125 -1.77 10.27 13.42
CA VAL A 125 -2.98 9.52 13.02
C VAL A 125 -3.05 8.20 13.79
N LYS A 126 -1.92 7.49 13.91
CA LYS A 126 -1.85 6.25 14.67
C LYS A 126 -2.15 6.45 16.16
N GLU A 127 -1.58 7.48 16.79
CA GLU A 127 -1.85 7.81 18.20
C GLU A 127 -3.34 8.09 18.47
N ILE A 128 -4.03 8.77 17.55
CA ILE A 128 -5.47 9.02 17.64
C ILE A 128 -6.25 7.71 17.58
N ILE A 129 -5.86 6.78 16.71
CA ILE A 129 -6.51 5.46 16.57
C ILE A 129 -6.28 4.64 17.83
N ASP A 130 -5.04 4.52 18.30
CA ASP A 130 -4.69 3.73 19.50
C ASP A 130 -5.42 4.25 20.75
N THR A 131 -5.56 5.56 20.86
CA THR A 131 -6.31 6.19 21.97
C THR A 131 -7.79 5.84 21.92
N LYS A 132 -8.39 5.60 20.75
CA LYS A 132 -9.83 5.32 20.59
C LYS A 132 -10.15 3.83 20.56
N SER A 133 -9.31 3.02 19.92
CA SER A 133 -9.44 1.55 19.86
C SER A 133 -9.31 0.92 21.24
N SER A 134 -8.52 1.54 22.14
CA SER A 134 -8.39 1.11 23.54
C SER A 134 -9.71 1.11 24.33
N PHE A 135 -10.77 1.79 23.87
CA PHE A 135 -12.01 1.96 24.64
C PHE A 135 -13.26 1.35 24.00
N ALA A 136 -13.26 1.00 22.71
CA ALA A 136 -14.45 0.45 22.06
C ALA A 136 -14.13 -0.24 20.72
N ASP A 137 -14.90 -1.28 20.39
CA ASP A 137 -15.15 -1.72 19.01
C ASP A 137 -15.86 -0.60 18.23
N TRP A 138 -15.08 0.39 17.81
CA TRP A 138 -15.62 1.63 17.26
C TRP A 138 -16.15 1.45 15.83
N LEU A 139 -15.71 0.40 15.11
CA LEU A 139 -16.31 -0.01 13.84
C LEU A 139 -17.83 -0.24 13.97
N ASN A 140 -18.25 -0.80 15.10
CA ASN A 140 -19.65 -1.10 15.40
C ASN A 140 -20.42 0.07 16.04
N ASN A 141 -19.72 1.12 16.48
CA ASN A 141 -20.31 2.27 17.15
C ASN A 141 -20.24 3.54 16.28
N LEU A 142 -21.38 3.90 15.67
CA LEU A 142 -21.48 5.05 14.77
C LEU A 142 -21.00 6.37 15.39
N ASN A 143 -21.25 6.60 16.69
CA ASN A 143 -20.83 7.82 17.36
C ASN A 143 -19.31 7.87 17.52
N VAL A 144 -18.67 6.76 17.91
CA VAL A 144 -17.21 6.68 18.03
C VAL A 144 -16.54 6.78 16.66
N ARG A 145 -17.11 6.15 15.62
CA ARG A 145 -16.66 6.30 14.23
C ARG A 145 -16.73 7.74 13.72
N ASN A 146 -17.84 8.44 13.98
CA ASN A 146 -17.98 9.84 13.58
C ASN A 146 -17.01 10.75 14.33
N GLN A 147 -16.77 10.47 15.63
CA GLN A 147 -15.79 11.20 16.41
C GLN A 147 -14.36 10.97 15.90
N LEU A 148 -13.99 9.72 15.60
CA LEU A 148 -12.67 9.39 15.04
C LEU A 148 -12.46 10.08 13.68
N LYS A 149 -13.48 10.05 12.81
CA LYS A 149 -13.47 10.79 11.53
C LYS A 149 -13.20 12.28 11.74
N LEU A 150 -13.87 12.89 12.71
CA LEU A 150 -13.67 14.30 13.04
C LEU A 150 -12.26 14.56 13.59
N ASP A 151 -11.78 13.72 14.51
CA ASP A 151 -10.46 13.84 15.14
C ASP A 151 -9.33 13.72 14.08
N ILE A 152 -9.43 12.75 13.17
CA ILE A 152 -8.50 12.59 12.05
C ILE A 152 -8.58 13.80 11.11
N LYS A 153 -9.78 14.26 10.76
CA LYS A 153 -9.93 15.45 9.90
C LYS A 153 -9.27 16.68 10.51
N ILE A 154 -9.50 16.91 11.81
CA ILE A 154 -8.86 18.00 12.55
C ILE A 154 -7.34 17.82 12.57
N CYS A 155 -6.85 16.59 12.77
CA CYS A 155 -5.42 16.30 12.74
C CYS A 155 -4.79 16.64 11.37
N LEU A 156 -5.38 16.18 10.27
CA LEU A 156 -4.89 16.48 8.92
C LEU A 156 -4.86 18.00 8.66
N VAL A 157 -5.95 18.71 8.96
CA VAL A 157 -6.06 20.17 8.77
C VAL A 157 -5.07 20.93 9.64
N LYS A 158 -4.93 20.58 10.93
CA LYS A 158 -3.97 21.22 11.84
C LYS A 158 -2.52 21.07 11.39
N ASN A 159 -2.21 19.97 10.69
CA ASN A 159 -0.87 19.73 10.14
C ASN A 159 -0.74 20.26 8.70
N GLY A 160 -1.74 20.97 8.16
CA GLY A 160 -1.71 21.57 6.82
C GLY A 160 -1.74 20.54 5.69
N TYR A 161 -2.30 19.35 5.93
CA TYR A 161 -2.38 18.28 4.94
C TYR A 161 -3.84 17.95 4.58
N PRO A 162 -4.17 17.81 3.28
CA PRO A 162 -3.42 18.33 2.14
C PRO A 162 -3.40 19.88 2.16
N PRO A 163 -2.44 20.54 1.47
CA PRO A 163 -2.38 22.01 1.39
C PRO A 163 -3.67 22.66 0.87
N GLN A 164 -4.40 21.93 0.01
CA GLN A 164 -5.78 22.25 -0.35
C GLN A 164 -6.66 21.07 0.03
N TYR A 165 -7.71 21.33 0.81
CA TYR A 165 -8.61 20.29 1.30
C TYR A 165 -9.16 19.43 0.14
N SER A 166 -8.92 18.12 0.24
CA SER A 166 -9.46 17.12 -0.68
C SER A 166 -10.23 16.07 0.12
N PRO A 167 -11.54 15.89 -0.14
CA PRO A 167 -12.33 14.83 0.48
C PRO A 167 -11.76 13.44 0.19
N GLU A 168 -11.17 13.24 -0.99
CA GLU A 168 -10.60 11.96 -1.41
C GLU A 168 -9.40 11.57 -0.55
N VAL A 169 -8.56 12.54 -0.17
CA VAL A 169 -7.42 12.33 0.73
C VAL A 169 -7.90 11.82 2.09
N PHE A 170 -8.92 12.47 2.65
CA PHE A 170 -9.51 12.06 3.92
C PHE A 170 -10.13 10.66 3.83
N ASN A 171 -10.90 10.39 2.77
CA ASN A 171 -11.53 9.09 2.56
C ASN A 171 -10.51 7.97 2.45
N LYS A 172 -9.37 8.20 1.77
CA LYS A 172 -8.30 7.20 1.63
C LYS A 172 -7.59 6.90 2.95
N VAL A 173 -7.35 7.92 3.78
CA VAL A 173 -6.84 7.70 5.13
C VAL A 173 -7.85 6.91 5.95
N MET A 174 -9.13 7.27 5.91
CA MET A 174 -10.18 6.54 6.64
C MET A 174 -10.35 5.09 6.17
N GLU A 175 -10.25 4.81 4.87
CA GLU A 175 -10.31 3.44 4.32
C GLU A 175 -9.22 2.55 4.95
N GLN A 176 -8.02 3.10 5.14
CA GLN A 176 -6.92 2.39 5.80
C GLN A 176 -7.13 2.20 7.30
N VAL A 177 -7.74 3.18 7.97
CA VAL A 177 -8.09 3.06 9.40
C VAL A 177 -9.14 1.96 9.61
N GLU A 178 -10.15 1.90 8.74
CA GLU A 178 -11.19 0.87 8.78
C GLU A 178 -10.61 -0.51 8.48
N ASN A 179 -9.73 -0.63 7.46
CA ASN A 179 -9.02 -1.87 7.15
C ASN A 179 -8.14 -2.38 8.31
N PHE A 180 -7.45 -1.46 9.01
CA PHE A 180 -6.62 -1.84 10.16
C PHE A 180 -7.46 -2.48 11.27
N GLU A 181 -8.62 -1.90 11.57
CA GLU A 181 -9.46 -2.34 12.68
C GLU A 181 -10.27 -3.59 12.33
N GLU A 182 -10.71 -3.74 11.08
CA GLU A 182 -11.34 -4.99 10.60
C GLU A 182 -10.43 -6.21 10.76
N HIS A 183 -9.11 -6.00 10.69
CA HIS A 183 -8.11 -7.06 10.81
C HIS A 183 -7.33 -7.06 12.13
N ALA A 184 -7.55 -6.08 13.02
CA ALA A 184 -6.87 -6.02 14.31
C ALA A 184 -7.30 -7.14 15.28
N GLY A 185 -8.46 -7.74 15.05
CA GLY A 185 -9.03 -8.84 15.85
C GLY A 185 -8.81 -10.26 15.29
N GLU A 186 -8.14 -10.42 14.13
CA GLU A 186 -7.79 -11.72 13.53
C GLU A 186 -6.39 -12.21 13.94
#